data_AF-A0A963AEU7-F1
#
_entry.id   AF-A0A963AEU7-F1
#
_cell.length_a   1.000
_cell.length_b   1.000
_cell.length_c   1.000
_cell.angle_alpha   90.00
_cell.angle_beta   90.00
_cell.angle_gamma   90.00
#
_symmetry.space_group_name_H-M   'P 1'
#
loop_
_entity.id
_entity.type
_entity.pdbx_description
1 polymer ?
#
loop_
_entity_poly.entity_id
_entity_poly.type
_entity_poly.pdbx_seq_one_letter_code
_entity_poly.pdbx_strand_id
1 'polypeptide(L)'
;MAKTFVTDTTDDTRVPFLRGILTRSLHDSGIDFDAAYKLASEVRQQLADVEEISAEELKQRTLSLLQAGSFDEKSIEAYRNPGLAPDPIMVVDREGQASPFSRMEHIRALESCGLSGKEARIASRHILNHLLEREIKELSSSRLGHLTYVCLYRHMGREIARRYMVWVDFTHSGRPLILLIGGTTGCGKSTVATEVAHHLGVVRTQSTDMLREVMRMMIPSRLLPVLHTSAFDAWTAMPSKFAALGSEEDLIADGYRSQMELLSVPCEAVIQRALTERVPLILEGIHIHPSLLDHIDSSGDAVIVPVMLAILKRDRLKQRLRSRGQIAPKRSSRKHLSNFDRIWALQSFLLSEADRHGIPIIANDDMEKATSMVMATIVDTMESQFDATPREVFGRDDRVRQQAASAQKP
;
A
#
# COMPACT_ATOMS: atom_id res chain seq x y z
N MET A 1 -19.89 -35.11 3.33
CA MET A 1 -18.70 -35.24 2.46
C MET A 1 -17.58 -35.79 3.30
N ALA A 2 -17.10 -36.99 2.99
CA ALA A 2 -15.95 -37.58 3.67
C ALA A 2 -14.72 -36.69 3.48
N LYS A 3 -13.89 -36.57 4.50
CA LYS A 3 -12.59 -35.88 4.38
C LYS A 3 -11.59 -36.91 3.87
N THR A 4 -11.13 -36.78 2.64
CA THR A 4 -10.01 -37.59 2.13
C THR A 4 -8.74 -37.23 2.89
N PHE A 5 -8.03 -38.24 3.39
CA PHE A 5 -6.72 -38.11 4.01
C PHE A 5 -5.63 -38.57 3.04
N VAL A 6 -4.51 -37.86 3.02
CA VAL A 6 -3.30 -38.23 2.30
C VAL A 6 -2.32 -38.81 3.31
N THR A 7 -1.84 -40.03 3.04
CA THR A 7 -0.85 -40.72 3.86
C THR A 7 0.51 -40.74 3.16
N ASP A 8 1.56 -40.42 3.91
CA ASP A 8 2.95 -40.53 3.45
C ASP A 8 3.65 -41.60 4.28
N THR A 9 4.07 -42.68 3.62
CA THR A 9 4.74 -43.83 4.26
C THR A 9 6.20 -43.56 4.60
N THR A 10 6.82 -42.51 4.04
CA THR A 10 8.19 -42.10 4.38
C THR A 10 8.28 -41.24 5.63
N ASP A 11 7.27 -40.39 5.88
CA ASP A 11 7.25 -39.47 7.02
C ASP A 11 6.25 -39.86 8.14
N ASP A 12 5.54 -40.98 7.99
CA ASP A 12 4.44 -41.42 8.87
C ASP A 12 3.41 -40.31 9.15
N THR A 13 3.08 -39.53 8.10
CA THR A 13 2.15 -38.41 8.20
C THR A 13 0.79 -38.72 7.59
N ARG A 14 -0.26 -38.26 8.26
CA ARG A 14 -1.66 -38.36 7.81
C ARG A 14 -2.32 -36.98 7.85
N VAL A 15 -2.47 -36.36 6.69
CA VAL A 15 -2.99 -34.99 6.56
C VAL A 15 -4.24 -34.95 5.70
N PRO A 16 -5.19 -34.03 5.95
CA PRO A 16 -6.33 -33.89 5.06
C PRO A 16 -5.87 -33.42 3.68
N PHE A 17 -6.54 -33.90 2.62
CA PHE A 17 -6.30 -33.38 1.27
C PHE A 17 -6.68 -31.90 1.20
N LEU A 18 -5.67 -31.04 1.01
CA LEU A 18 -5.82 -29.61 0.86
C LEU A 18 -5.60 -29.21 -0.59
N ARG A 19 -6.69 -28.83 -1.28
CA ARG A 19 -6.64 -28.37 -2.67
C ARG A 19 -5.60 -27.26 -2.88
N GLY A 20 -5.48 -26.33 -1.93
CA GLY A 20 -4.52 -25.23 -2.02
C GLY A 20 -3.06 -25.67 -2.06
N ILE A 21 -2.70 -26.76 -1.38
CA ILE A 21 -1.35 -27.33 -1.43
C ILE A 21 -1.07 -27.91 -2.82
N LEU A 22 -2.02 -28.67 -3.37
CA LEU A 22 -1.89 -29.23 -4.71
C LEU A 22 -1.84 -28.13 -5.79
N THR A 23 -2.68 -27.10 -5.69
CA THR A 23 -2.64 -25.94 -6.60
C THR A 23 -1.29 -25.25 -6.57
N ARG A 24 -0.69 -25.09 -5.38
CA ARG A 24 0.66 -24.50 -5.25
C ARG A 24 1.72 -25.40 -5.89
N SER A 25 1.71 -26.71 -5.60
CA SER A 25 2.65 -27.67 -6.19
C SER A 25 2.61 -27.70 -7.73
N LEU A 26 1.41 -27.65 -8.31
CA LEU A 26 1.21 -27.54 -9.76
C LEU A 26 1.70 -26.20 -10.33
N HIS A 27 1.46 -25.11 -9.60
CA HIS A 27 1.95 -23.80 -10.02
C HIS A 27 3.47 -23.72 -9.97
N ASP A 28 4.09 -24.32 -8.95
CA ASP A 28 5.54 -24.37 -8.78
C ASP A 28 6.22 -25.20 -9.88
N SER A 29 5.51 -26.15 -10.48
CA SER A 29 5.97 -26.86 -11.69
C SER A 29 5.82 -26.08 -13.00
N GLY A 30 5.44 -24.79 -12.94
CA GLY A 30 5.36 -23.91 -14.11
C GLY A 30 3.95 -23.72 -14.70
N ILE A 31 2.92 -24.30 -14.09
CA ILE A 31 1.54 -24.21 -14.58
C ILE A 31 0.90 -22.88 -14.13
N ASP A 32 0.18 -22.21 -15.02
CA ASP A 32 -0.57 -21.00 -14.65
C ASP A 32 -1.56 -21.26 -13.50
N PHE A 33 -1.72 -20.28 -12.60
CA PHE A 33 -2.51 -20.44 -11.39
C PHE A 33 -3.97 -20.86 -11.66
N ASP A 34 -4.62 -20.28 -12.68
CA ASP A 34 -6.01 -20.59 -12.98
C ASP A 34 -6.16 -22.03 -13.49
N ALA A 35 -5.19 -22.50 -14.27
CA ALA A 35 -5.15 -23.86 -14.77
C ALA A 35 -4.82 -24.86 -13.65
N ALA A 36 -3.85 -24.55 -12.79
CA ALA A 36 -3.50 -25.33 -11.61
C ALA A 36 -4.67 -25.46 -10.63
N TYR A 37 -5.45 -24.39 -10.43
CA TYR A 37 -6.63 -24.40 -9.57
C TYR A 37 -7.76 -25.28 -10.12
N LYS A 38 -8.00 -25.23 -11.44
CA LYS A 38 -8.98 -26.09 -12.12
C LYS A 38 -8.60 -27.56 -11.98
N LEU A 39 -7.33 -27.90 -12.28
CA LEU A 39 -6.83 -29.27 -12.18
C LEU A 39 -6.92 -29.80 -10.74
N ALA A 40 -6.50 -29.02 -9.75
CA ALA A 40 -6.60 -29.41 -8.35
C ALA A 40 -8.06 -29.57 -7.86
N SER A 41 -9.00 -28.83 -8.46
CA SER A 41 -10.44 -28.99 -8.20
C SER A 41 -10.98 -30.28 -8.82
N GLU A 42 -10.51 -30.64 -10.01
CA GLU A 42 -10.85 -31.90 -10.68
C GLU A 42 -10.31 -33.11 -9.90
N VAL A 43 -9.05 -33.06 -9.44
CA VAL A 43 -8.47 -34.07 -8.54
C VAL A 43 -9.33 -34.20 -7.28
N ARG A 44 -9.74 -33.08 -6.67
CA ARG A 44 -10.63 -33.11 -5.49
C ARG A 44 -11.96 -33.81 -5.78
N GLN A 45 -12.54 -33.58 -6.96
CA GLN A 45 -13.80 -34.20 -7.36
C GLN A 45 -13.64 -35.72 -7.54
N GLN A 46 -12.53 -36.17 -8.12
CA GLN A 46 -12.22 -37.60 -8.26
C GLN A 46 -11.95 -38.30 -6.92
N LEU A 47 -11.57 -37.55 -5.89
CA LEU A 47 -11.31 -38.07 -4.55
C LEU A 47 -12.53 -38.00 -3.61
N ALA A 48 -13.69 -37.53 -4.09
CA ALA A 48 -14.86 -37.28 -3.24
C ALA A 48 -15.36 -38.52 -2.47
N ASP A 49 -15.18 -39.72 -3.05
CA ASP A 49 -15.58 -41.01 -2.47
C ASP A 49 -14.38 -41.80 -1.89
N VAL A 50 -13.20 -41.17 -1.82
CA VAL A 50 -11.98 -41.79 -1.29
C VAL A 50 -11.74 -41.26 0.12
N GLU A 51 -11.71 -42.15 1.11
CA GLU A 51 -11.41 -41.77 2.50
C GLU A 51 -9.91 -41.58 2.74
N GLU A 52 -9.06 -42.36 2.09
CA GLU A 52 -7.61 -42.34 2.28
C GLU A 52 -6.89 -42.66 0.97
N ILE A 53 -5.82 -41.91 0.66
CA ILE A 53 -4.99 -42.08 -0.53
C ILE A 53 -3.52 -41.87 -0.16
N SER A 54 -2.60 -42.64 -0.74
CA SER A 54 -1.17 -42.40 -0.55
C SER A 54 -0.68 -41.17 -1.32
N ALA A 55 0.38 -40.51 -0.84
CA ALA A 55 1.01 -39.39 -1.54
C ALA A 55 1.45 -39.77 -2.97
N GLU A 56 1.98 -40.99 -3.16
CA GLU A 56 2.40 -41.49 -4.48
C GLU A 56 1.19 -41.71 -5.39
N GLU A 57 0.10 -42.30 -4.90
CA GLU A 57 -1.11 -42.50 -5.72
C GLU A 57 -1.77 -41.17 -6.09
N LEU A 58 -1.79 -40.20 -5.17
CA LEU A 58 -2.25 -38.84 -5.45
C LEU A 58 -1.41 -38.18 -6.55
N LYS A 59 -0.08 -38.35 -6.51
CA LYS A 59 0.85 -37.85 -7.52
C LYS A 59 0.59 -38.48 -8.88
N GLN A 60 0.42 -39.81 -8.95
CA GLN A 60 0.12 -40.52 -10.19
C GLN A 60 -1.21 -40.07 -10.83
N ARG A 61 -2.27 -39.94 -10.03
CA ARG A 61 -3.57 -39.44 -10.52
C ARG A 61 -3.47 -38.02 -11.06
N THR A 62 -2.73 -37.16 -10.37
CA THR A 62 -2.50 -35.78 -10.83
C THR A 62 -1.70 -35.77 -12.14
N LEU A 63 -0.67 -36.62 -12.27
CA LEU A 63 0.10 -36.79 -13.51
C LEU A 63 -0.77 -37.28 -14.68
N SER A 64 -1.67 -38.23 -14.45
CA SER A 64 -2.59 -38.70 -15.48
C SER A 64 -3.50 -37.58 -16.00
N LEU A 65 -3.99 -36.71 -15.12
CA LEU A 65 -4.78 -35.54 -15.51
C LEU A 65 -3.94 -34.48 -16.25
N LEU A 66 -2.70 -34.26 -15.81
CA LEU A 66 -1.76 -33.38 -16.50
C LEU A 66 -1.44 -33.86 -17.92
N GLN A 67 -1.28 -35.17 -18.12
CA GLN A 67 -1.02 -35.76 -19.43
C GLN A 67 -2.25 -35.80 -20.34
N ALA A 68 -3.45 -35.90 -19.74
CA ALA A 68 -4.71 -35.82 -20.48
C ALA A 68 -5.07 -34.37 -20.87
N GLY A 69 -4.56 -33.38 -20.11
CA GLY A 69 -4.71 -31.97 -20.44
C GLY A 69 -3.68 -31.49 -21.46
N SER A 70 -3.99 -30.39 -22.15
CA SER A 70 -3.07 -29.72 -23.10
C SER A 70 -1.99 -28.89 -22.38
N PHE A 71 -1.27 -29.49 -21.42
CA PHE A 71 -0.15 -28.86 -20.73
C PHE A 71 1.17 -29.12 -21.47
N ASP A 72 2.13 -28.23 -21.31
CA ASP A 72 3.44 -28.37 -21.93
C ASP A 72 4.27 -29.48 -21.25
N GLU A 73 5.04 -30.22 -22.05
CA GLU A 73 5.79 -31.39 -21.60
C GLU A 73 6.82 -31.05 -20.50
N LYS A 74 7.35 -29.81 -20.50
CA LYS A 74 8.26 -29.31 -19.47
C LYS A 74 7.58 -29.20 -18.10
N SER A 75 6.37 -28.65 -18.03
CA SER A 75 5.62 -28.54 -16.78
C SER A 75 5.24 -29.91 -16.21
N ILE A 76 4.90 -30.86 -17.08
CA ILE A 76 4.59 -32.25 -16.69
C ILE A 76 5.83 -32.92 -16.09
N GLU A 77 6.99 -32.74 -16.72
CA GLU A 77 8.25 -33.31 -16.25
C GLU A 77 8.75 -32.65 -14.94
N ALA A 78 8.57 -31.33 -14.80
CA ALA A 78 8.83 -30.59 -13.56
C ALA A 78 7.93 -31.04 -12.39
N TYR A 79 6.67 -31.39 -12.65
CA TYR A 79 5.78 -31.95 -11.62
C TYR A 79 6.14 -33.41 -11.29
N ARG A 80 6.51 -34.22 -12.30
CA ARG A 80 6.93 -35.61 -12.13
C ARG A 80 8.18 -35.71 -11.26
N ASN A 81 9.13 -34.82 -11.50
CA ASN A 81 10.39 -34.73 -10.76
C ASN A 81 10.48 -33.33 -10.14
N PRO A 82 10.04 -33.14 -8.88
CA PRO A 82 10.14 -31.85 -8.19
C PRO A 82 11.59 -31.30 -8.14
N GLY A 83 12.60 -32.16 -8.28
CA GLY A 83 14.01 -31.79 -8.40
C GLY A 83 14.47 -31.32 -9.80
N LEU A 84 13.57 -31.28 -10.80
CA LEU A 84 13.79 -30.71 -12.14
C LEU A 84 13.14 -29.33 -12.30
N ALA A 85 12.38 -28.85 -11.31
CA ALA A 85 12.04 -27.44 -11.26
C ALA A 85 13.37 -26.66 -11.21
N PRO A 86 13.57 -25.64 -12.07
CA PRO A 86 14.80 -24.87 -12.03
C PRO A 86 15.01 -24.35 -10.62
N ASP A 87 16.21 -24.55 -10.06
CA ASP A 87 16.56 -24.07 -8.73
C ASP A 87 16.08 -22.63 -8.58
N PRO A 88 15.21 -22.33 -7.60
CA PRO A 88 14.73 -20.97 -7.42
C PRO A 88 15.93 -20.07 -7.18
N ILE A 89 15.94 -18.91 -7.83
CA ILE A 89 16.98 -17.91 -7.60
C ILE A 89 16.83 -17.42 -6.16
N MET A 90 17.84 -17.66 -5.33
CA MET A 90 17.81 -17.34 -3.91
C MET A 90 18.28 -15.91 -3.68
N VAL A 91 17.49 -15.13 -2.93
CA VAL A 91 17.83 -13.78 -2.48
C VAL A 91 18.18 -13.85 -1.00
N VAL A 92 19.42 -13.48 -0.67
CA VAL A 92 19.90 -13.41 0.71
C VAL A 92 19.70 -12.01 1.24
N ASP A 93 18.90 -11.86 2.29
CA ASP A 93 18.69 -10.57 2.95
C ASP A 93 19.91 -10.12 3.77
N ARG A 94 19.78 -8.99 4.48
CA ARG A 94 20.87 -8.45 5.30
C ARG A 94 21.13 -9.26 6.58
N GLU A 95 20.15 -10.04 7.02
CA GLU A 95 20.21 -10.92 8.19
C GLU A 95 20.78 -12.30 7.83
N GLY A 96 21.04 -12.55 6.54
CA GLY A 96 21.58 -13.79 6.01
C GLY A 96 20.52 -14.85 5.74
N GLN A 97 19.23 -14.52 5.83
CA GLN A 97 18.14 -15.43 5.47
C GLN A 97 18.02 -15.48 3.94
N ALA A 98 17.99 -16.70 3.40
CA ALA A 98 17.81 -16.94 1.97
C ALA A 98 16.33 -17.23 1.69
N SER A 99 15.71 -16.43 0.82
CA SER A 99 14.35 -16.66 0.33
C SER A 99 14.32 -16.71 -1.20
N PRO A 100 13.40 -17.47 -1.81
CA PRO A 100 13.25 -17.46 -3.27
C PRO A 100 12.90 -16.06 -3.80
N PHE A 101 13.45 -15.68 -4.95
CA PHE A 101 13.08 -14.43 -5.63
C PHE A 101 11.58 -14.41 -5.95
N SER A 102 10.85 -13.58 -5.23
CA SER A 102 9.42 -13.38 -5.43
C SER A 102 9.18 -12.24 -6.43
N ARG A 103 8.71 -12.58 -7.63
CA ARG A 103 8.27 -11.57 -8.62
C ARG A 103 7.23 -10.63 -8.04
N MET A 104 6.30 -11.15 -7.23
CA MET A 104 5.23 -10.36 -6.65
C MET A 104 5.78 -9.33 -5.65
N GLU A 105 6.71 -9.73 -4.79
CA GLU A 105 7.35 -8.80 -3.85
C GLU A 105 8.18 -7.75 -4.58
N HIS A 106 8.92 -8.15 -5.61
CA HIS A 106 9.69 -7.22 -6.41
C HIS A 106 8.80 -6.21 -7.16
N ILE A 107 7.67 -6.66 -7.73
CA ILE A 107 6.67 -5.78 -8.35
C ILE A 107 6.10 -4.81 -7.32
N ARG A 108 5.70 -5.30 -6.13
CA ARG A 108 5.16 -4.45 -5.07
C ARG A 108 6.16 -3.39 -4.64
N ALA A 109 7.42 -3.76 -4.43
CA ALA A 109 8.48 -2.82 -4.07
C ALA A 109 8.64 -1.71 -5.13
N LEU A 110 8.54 -2.06 -6.42
CA LEU A 110 8.56 -1.08 -7.51
C LEU A 110 7.31 -0.19 -7.54
N GLU A 111 6.13 -0.74 -7.30
CA GLU A 111 4.89 0.04 -7.19
C GLU A 111 4.94 1.01 -5.99
N SER A 112 5.55 0.60 -4.87
CA SER A 112 5.79 1.49 -3.72
C SER A 112 6.72 2.67 -4.05
N CYS A 113 7.55 2.56 -5.10
CA CYS A 113 8.38 3.66 -5.61
C CYS A 113 7.61 4.60 -6.55
N GLY A 114 6.31 4.37 -6.76
CA GLY A 114 5.46 5.16 -7.65
C GLY A 114 5.44 4.71 -9.11
N LEU A 115 5.95 3.52 -9.45
CA LEU A 115 5.78 2.94 -10.78
C LEU A 115 4.34 2.43 -10.97
N SER A 116 3.79 2.54 -12.18
CA SER A 116 2.53 1.89 -12.49
C SER A 116 2.69 0.36 -12.49
N GLY A 117 1.61 -0.39 -12.21
CA GLY A 117 1.70 -1.85 -12.19
C GLY A 117 2.12 -2.47 -13.54
N LYS A 118 1.90 -1.77 -14.66
CA LYS A 118 2.43 -2.20 -15.97
C LYS A 118 3.95 -2.05 -16.04
N GLU A 119 4.47 -0.91 -15.60
CA GLU A 119 5.90 -0.60 -15.57
C GLU A 119 6.66 -1.51 -14.62
N ALA A 120 6.14 -1.71 -13.40
CA ALA A 120 6.70 -2.61 -12.41
C ALA A 120 6.81 -4.06 -12.93
N ARG A 121 5.77 -4.57 -13.61
CA ARG A 121 5.79 -5.89 -14.27
C ARG A 121 6.82 -6.00 -15.39
N ILE A 122 7.04 -4.93 -16.15
CA ILE A 122 8.05 -4.92 -17.22
C ILE A 122 9.45 -4.96 -16.61
N ALA A 123 9.74 -4.07 -15.65
CA ALA A 123 11.03 -4.02 -14.97
C ALA A 123 11.36 -5.33 -14.24
N SER A 124 10.39 -5.89 -13.50
CA SER A 124 10.59 -7.17 -12.81
C SER A 124 10.87 -8.34 -13.76
N ARG A 125 10.31 -8.32 -14.97
CA ARG A 125 10.57 -9.34 -16.00
C ARG A 125 11.97 -9.21 -16.58
N HIS A 126 12.43 -7.99 -16.85
CA HIS A 126 13.80 -7.75 -17.29
C HIS A 126 14.81 -8.22 -16.26
N ILE A 127 14.57 -7.98 -14.97
CA ILE A 127 15.41 -8.48 -13.90
C ILE A 127 15.42 -10.01 -13.86
N LEU A 128 14.26 -10.67 -13.89
CA LEU A 128 14.20 -12.13 -13.90
C LEU A 128 14.96 -12.73 -15.10
N ASN A 129 14.73 -12.22 -16.30
CA ASN A 129 15.44 -12.68 -17.50
C ASN A 129 16.95 -12.49 -17.37
N HIS A 130 17.39 -11.35 -16.83
CA HIS A 130 18.81 -11.09 -16.59
C HIS A 130 19.44 -12.08 -15.60
N LEU A 131 18.72 -12.44 -14.53
CA LEU A 131 19.19 -13.43 -13.56
C LEU A 131 19.28 -14.82 -14.18
N LEU A 132 18.30 -15.22 -14.99
CA LEU A 132 18.26 -16.50 -15.68
C LEU A 132 19.34 -16.62 -16.78
N GLU A 133 19.48 -15.60 -17.64
CA GLU A 133 20.49 -15.57 -18.72
C GLU A 133 21.92 -15.63 -18.19
N ARG A 134 22.15 -15.16 -16.96
CA ARG A 134 23.46 -15.20 -16.29
C ARG A 134 23.63 -16.38 -15.34
N GLU A 135 22.65 -17.29 -15.29
CA GLU A 135 22.65 -18.47 -14.43
C GLU A 135 22.92 -18.14 -12.96
N ILE A 136 22.41 -17.01 -12.49
CA ILE A 136 22.59 -16.56 -11.10
C ILE A 136 21.66 -17.39 -10.21
N LYS A 137 22.23 -18.30 -9.41
CA LYS A 137 21.48 -19.12 -8.45
C LYS A 137 21.22 -18.43 -7.11
N GLU A 138 22.11 -17.52 -6.69
CA GLU A 138 22.02 -16.81 -5.43
C GLU A 138 22.56 -15.39 -5.56
N LEU A 139 21.88 -14.40 -4.95
CA LEU A 139 22.35 -13.02 -4.85
C LEU A 139 21.88 -12.34 -3.55
N SER A 140 22.60 -11.30 -3.12
CA SER A 140 22.15 -10.50 -1.98
C SER A 140 21.00 -9.54 -2.37
N SER A 141 20.17 -9.16 -1.39
CA SER A 141 19.11 -8.15 -1.57
C SER A 141 19.66 -6.80 -2.05
N SER A 142 20.87 -6.43 -1.60
CA SER A 142 21.53 -5.20 -2.02
C SER A 142 22.01 -5.26 -3.47
N ARG A 143 22.50 -6.43 -3.92
CA ARG A 143 22.86 -6.66 -5.33
C ARG A 143 21.63 -6.68 -6.22
N LEU A 144 20.54 -7.31 -5.78
CA LEU A 144 19.25 -7.26 -6.48
C LEU A 144 18.79 -5.80 -6.64
N GLY A 145 18.83 -5.01 -5.56
CA GLY A 145 18.49 -3.59 -5.62
C GLY A 145 19.35 -2.80 -6.60
N HIS A 146 20.67 -3.04 -6.62
CA HIS A 146 21.56 -2.39 -7.58
C HIS A 146 21.22 -2.76 -9.03
N LEU A 147 20.96 -4.04 -9.32
CA LEU A 147 20.54 -4.49 -10.65
C LEU A 147 19.22 -3.84 -11.07
N THR A 148 18.26 -3.75 -10.15
CA THR A 148 16.99 -3.07 -10.36
C THR A 148 17.18 -1.59 -10.68
N TYR A 149 18.01 -0.88 -9.91
CA TYR A 149 18.39 0.51 -10.20
C TYR A 149 18.96 0.68 -11.62
N VAL A 150 19.92 -0.17 -12.02
CA VAL A 150 20.54 -0.12 -13.35
C VAL A 150 19.52 -0.42 -14.45
N CYS A 151 18.62 -1.37 -14.23
CA CYS A 151 17.54 -1.70 -15.16
C CYS A 151 16.59 -0.51 -15.35
N LEU A 152 16.13 0.10 -14.25
CA LEU A 152 15.28 1.29 -14.30
C LEU A 152 15.97 2.45 -15.01
N TYR A 153 17.24 2.69 -14.71
CA TYR A 153 18.02 3.77 -15.33
C TYR A 153 18.10 3.61 -16.85
N ARG A 154 18.31 2.38 -17.33
CA ARG A 154 18.46 2.08 -18.77
C ARG A 154 17.15 2.12 -19.53
N HIS A 155 16.08 1.59 -18.95
CA HIS A 155 14.82 1.34 -19.67
C HIS A 155 13.72 2.36 -19.38
N MET A 156 13.79 3.05 -18.24
CA MET A 156 12.71 3.92 -17.74
C MET A 156 13.19 5.34 -17.40
N GLY A 157 14.51 5.58 -17.45
CA GLY A 157 15.11 6.90 -17.30
C GLY A 157 15.65 7.20 -15.90
N ARG A 158 16.39 8.31 -15.82
CA ARG A 158 17.13 8.70 -14.61
C ARG A 158 16.24 9.04 -13.43
N GLU A 159 15.10 9.68 -13.67
CA GLU A 159 14.19 10.14 -12.62
C GLU A 159 13.59 8.95 -11.85
N ILE A 160 13.04 7.97 -12.55
CA ILE A 160 12.47 6.75 -11.96
C ILE A 160 13.54 5.96 -11.19
N ALA A 161 14.74 5.82 -11.75
CA ALA A 161 15.84 5.16 -11.07
C ALA A 161 16.26 5.89 -9.78
N ARG A 162 16.25 7.23 -9.79
CA ARG A 162 16.55 8.04 -8.61
C ARG A 162 15.48 7.87 -7.53
N ARG A 163 14.19 7.90 -7.90
CA ARG A 163 13.07 7.62 -6.99
C ARG A 163 13.18 6.24 -6.32
N TYR A 164 13.52 5.21 -7.10
CA TYR A 164 13.77 3.88 -6.56
C TYR A 164 14.92 3.86 -5.54
N MET A 165 16.01 4.57 -5.82
CA MET A 165 17.15 4.65 -4.91
C MET A 165 16.79 5.36 -3.60
N VAL A 166 16.06 6.48 -3.67
CA VAL A 166 15.55 7.20 -2.49
C VAL A 166 14.66 6.29 -1.65
N TRP A 167 13.76 5.54 -2.30
CA TRP A 167 12.86 4.61 -1.62
C TRP A 167 13.59 3.48 -0.89
N VAL A 168 14.61 2.90 -1.53
CA VAL A 168 15.44 1.85 -0.92
C VAL A 168 16.22 2.39 0.28
N ASP A 169 16.80 3.58 0.16
CA ASP A 169 17.50 4.24 1.28
C ASP A 169 16.57 4.52 2.46
N PHE A 170 15.39 5.08 2.19
CA PHE A 170 14.36 5.29 3.19
C PHE A 170 13.97 3.98 3.90
N THR A 171 13.74 2.91 3.14
CA THR A 171 13.39 1.59 3.70
C THR A 171 14.50 1.06 4.63
N HIS A 172 15.76 1.35 4.32
CA HIS A 172 16.91 0.96 5.14
C HIS A 172 17.17 1.88 6.34
N SER A 173 16.74 3.13 6.28
CA SER A 173 16.94 4.12 7.34
C SER A 173 16.15 3.81 8.62
N GLY A 174 15.06 3.03 8.52
CA GLY A 174 14.16 2.75 9.65
C GLY A 174 13.39 3.98 10.14
N ARG A 175 13.38 5.06 9.35
CA ARG A 175 12.66 6.30 9.63
C ARG A 175 11.14 6.06 9.52
N PRO A 176 10.32 6.54 10.47
CA PRO A 176 8.88 6.41 10.36
C PRO A 176 8.31 7.36 9.31
N LEU A 177 7.37 6.86 8.49
CA LEU A 177 6.60 7.65 7.52
C LEU A 177 5.25 8.05 8.11
N ILE A 178 5.00 9.35 8.24
CA ILE A 178 3.72 9.92 8.65
C ILE A 178 3.08 10.62 7.45
N LEU A 179 2.05 9.99 6.87
CA LEU A 179 1.29 10.57 5.76
C LEU A 179 0.01 11.22 6.29
N LEU A 180 -0.14 12.52 6.05
CA LEU A 180 -1.30 13.31 6.48
C LEU A 180 -2.15 13.66 5.25
N ILE A 181 -3.36 13.11 5.17
CA ILE A 181 -4.27 13.29 4.03
C ILE A 181 -5.43 14.20 4.40
N GLY A 182 -5.36 15.45 3.98
CA GLY A 182 -6.40 16.47 4.11
C GLY A 182 -7.45 16.43 3.00
N GLY A 183 -8.60 17.07 3.26
CA GLY A 183 -9.63 17.31 2.24
C GLY A 183 -11.06 17.25 2.75
N THR A 184 -12.00 17.75 1.95
CA THR A 184 -13.42 17.81 2.34
C THR A 184 -14.13 16.46 2.26
N THR A 185 -15.37 16.42 2.76
CA THR A 185 -16.21 15.23 2.60
C THR A 185 -16.51 14.96 1.12
N GLY A 186 -16.45 13.68 0.72
CA GLY A 186 -16.75 13.27 -0.66
C GLY A 186 -15.59 13.35 -1.65
N CYS A 187 -14.44 13.93 -1.29
CA CYS A 187 -13.27 13.99 -2.19
C CYS A 187 -12.52 12.65 -2.33
N GLY A 188 -12.88 11.62 -1.55
CA GLY A 188 -12.32 10.27 -1.67
C GLY A 188 -11.09 9.97 -0.79
N LYS A 189 -10.84 10.76 0.26
CA LYS A 189 -9.71 10.57 1.20
C LYS A 189 -9.53 9.14 1.67
N SER A 190 -10.54 8.57 2.32
CA SER A 190 -10.43 7.22 2.89
C SER A 190 -10.15 6.15 1.81
N THR A 191 -10.64 6.34 0.58
CA THR A 191 -10.35 5.41 -0.53
C THR A 191 -8.90 5.52 -0.98
N VAL A 192 -8.39 6.73 -1.21
CA VAL A 192 -6.98 6.95 -1.59
C VAL A 192 -6.04 6.53 -0.45
N ALA A 193 -6.40 6.83 0.80
CA ALA A 193 -5.65 6.42 1.98
C ALA A 193 -5.53 4.90 2.08
N THR A 194 -6.61 4.16 1.83
CA THR A 194 -6.58 2.68 1.80
C THR A 194 -5.71 2.14 0.68
N GLU A 195 -5.78 2.72 -0.52
CA GLU A 195 -4.95 2.28 -1.65
C GLU A 195 -3.47 2.54 -1.39
N VAL A 196 -3.13 3.74 -0.91
CA VAL A 196 -1.76 4.10 -0.51
C VAL A 196 -1.26 3.21 0.63
N ALA A 197 -2.11 2.93 1.63
CA ALA A 197 -1.79 2.00 2.72
C ALA A 197 -1.44 0.60 2.20
N HIS A 198 -2.21 0.11 1.23
CA HIS A 198 -1.97 -1.18 0.60
C HIS A 198 -0.63 -1.20 -0.17
N HIS A 199 -0.34 -0.18 -0.97
CA HIS A 199 0.94 -0.08 -1.69
C HIS A 199 2.15 0.07 -0.78
N LEU A 200 2.00 0.74 0.36
CA LEU A 200 3.08 0.98 1.31
C LEU A 200 3.21 -0.12 2.38
N GLY A 201 2.28 -1.07 2.43
CA GLY A 201 2.21 -2.05 3.51
C GLY A 201 1.94 -1.44 4.89
N VAL A 202 1.35 -0.24 4.94
CA VAL A 202 1.07 0.47 6.20
C VAL A 202 -0.26 -0.01 6.77
N VAL A 203 -0.19 -0.70 7.91
CA VAL A 203 -1.39 -1.23 8.57
C VAL A 203 -2.09 -0.21 9.48
N ARG A 204 -1.39 0.85 9.89
CA ARG A 204 -1.91 1.85 10.83
C ARG A 204 -2.49 3.05 10.09
N THR A 205 -3.79 2.99 9.81
CA THR A 205 -4.58 4.10 9.27
C THR A 205 -5.51 4.65 10.34
N GLN A 206 -5.62 5.97 10.45
CA GLN A 206 -6.46 6.67 11.43
C GLN A 206 -7.28 7.75 10.75
N SER A 207 -8.50 7.98 11.22
CA SER A 207 -9.41 8.99 10.66
C SER A 207 -9.75 10.06 11.69
N THR A 208 -9.59 11.33 11.34
CA THR A 208 -9.95 12.44 12.25
C THR A 208 -11.46 12.47 12.57
N ASP A 209 -12.30 11.96 11.67
CA ASP A 209 -13.74 11.84 11.93
C ASP A 209 -14.02 10.77 13.00
N MET A 210 -13.21 9.70 13.05
CA MET A 210 -13.28 8.70 14.13
C MET A 210 -12.80 9.26 15.47
N LEU A 211 -11.72 10.04 15.47
CA LEU A 211 -11.26 10.73 16.69
C LEU A 211 -12.34 11.69 17.21
N ARG A 212 -13.01 12.42 16.31
CA ARG A 212 -14.15 13.29 16.66
C ARG A 212 -15.33 12.51 17.23
N GLU A 213 -15.62 11.34 16.67
CA GLU A 213 -16.65 10.42 17.18
C GLU A 213 -16.36 10.00 18.62
N VAL A 214 -15.11 9.66 18.93
CA VAL A 214 -14.70 9.33 20.29
C VAL A 214 -14.85 10.53 21.23
N MET A 215 -14.36 11.71 20.82
CA MET A 215 -14.46 12.92 21.64
C MET A 215 -15.91 13.31 21.92
N ARG A 216 -16.81 13.22 20.93
CA ARG A 216 -18.22 13.63 21.10
C ARG A 216 -18.99 12.70 22.05
N MET A 217 -18.58 11.44 22.20
CA MET A 217 -19.15 10.53 23.20
C MET A 217 -18.72 10.91 24.62
N MET A 218 -17.47 11.38 24.79
CA MET A 218 -16.92 11.75 26.10
C MET A 218 -17.35 13.15 26.54
N ILE A 219 -17.53 14.08 25.59
CA ILE A 219 -17.81 15.49 25.88
C ILE A 219 -19.24 15.85 25.43
N PRO A 220 -20.16 16.13 26.36
CA PRO A 220 -21.53 16.51 26.04
C PRO A 220 -21.65 17.74 25.12
N SER A 221 -22.66 17.73 24.24
CA SER A 221 -22.92 18.82 23.29
C SER A 221 -23.09 20.19 23.94
N ARG A 222 -23.60 20.26 25.18
CA ARG A 222 -23.72 21.52 25.93
C ARG A 222 -22.37 22.17 26.29
N LEU A 223 -21.28 21.39 26.35
CA LEU A 223 -19.94 21.89 26.71
C LEU A 223 -19.16 22.29 25.47
N LEU A 224 -19.12 21.42 24.45
CA LEU A 224 -18.45 21.69 23.17
C LEU A 224 -19.42 21.40 22.00
N PRO A 225 -20.38 22.30 21.71
CA PRO A 225 -21.40 22.07 20.69
C PRO A 225 -20.80 21.84 19.29
N VAL A 226 -19.68 22.52 19.01
CA VAL A 226 -18.94 22.45 17.75
C VAL A 226 -18.47 21.02 17.41
N LEU A 227 -18.17 20.16 18.38
CA LEU A 227 -17.79 18.76 18.11
C LEU A 227 -18.94 17.91 17.55
N HIS A 228 -20.18 18.31 17.83
CA HIS A 228 -21.40 17.55 17.53
C HIS A 228 -22.02 17.91 16.18
N THR A 229 -21.45 18.88 15.46
CA THR A 229 -21.86 19.27 14.12
C THR A 229 -20.93 18.70 13.05
N SER A 230 -21.32 18.81 11.78
CA SER A 230 -20.37 18.62 10.68
C SER A 230 -19.43 19.81 10.59
N ALA A 231 -18.22 19.62 10.07
CA ALA A 231 -17.24 20.70 9.89
C ALA A 231 -17.79 21.92 9.12
N PHE A 232 -18.55 21.70 8.06
CA PHE A 232 -19.17 22.78 7.27
C PHE A 232 -20.37 23.47 7.95
N ASP A 233 -20.87 22.92 9.06
CA ASP A 233 -21.96 23.49 9.86
C ASP A 233 -21.48 23.94 11.27
N ALA A 234 -20.19 23.80 11.57
CA ALA A 234 -19.61 24.11 12.88
C ALA A 234 -19.87 25.55 13.34
N TRP A 235 -19.92 26.48 12.40
CA TRP A 235 -20.24 27.89 12.63
C TRP A 235 -21.61 28.11 13.26
N THR A 236 -22.59 27.23 13.02
CA THR A 236 -23.94 27.33 13.61
C THR A 236 -23.96 27.07 15.12
N ALA A 237 -22.91 26.42 15.62
CA ALA A 237 -22.69 26.09 17.02
C ALA A 237 -21.76 27.09 17.74
N MET A 238 -21.27 28.11 17.03
CA MET A 238 -20.41 29.14 17.60
C MET A 238 -21.20 30.12 18.48
N PRO A 239 -20.60 30.67 19.55
CA PRO A 239 -21.25 31.70 20.36
C PRO A 239 -21.67 32.91 19.52
N SER A 240 -22.86 33.46 19.77
CA SER A 240 -23.49 34.52 18.95
C SER A 240 -22.66 35.79 18.76
N LYS A 241 -21.62 36.01 19.57
CA LYS A 241 -20.68 37.14 19.43
C LYS A 241 -19.82 37.05 18.15
N PHE A 242 -19.65 35.86 17.58
CA PHE A 242 -18.89 35.64 16.34
C PHE A 242 -19.75 35.73 15.08
N ALA A 243 -21.09 35.69 15.20
CA ALA A 243 -22.00 35.67 14.06
C ALA A 243 -22.19 37.05 13.38
N ALA A 244 -21.65 38.13 13.95
CA ALA A 244 -21.97 39.50 13.56
C ALA A 244 -20.99 40.16 12.59
N LEU A 245 -19.90 39.48 12.20
CA LEU A 245 -18.76 40.10 11.49
C LEU A 245 -18.19 39.16 10.43
N GLY A 246 -18.86 39.00 9.29
CA GLY A 246 -18.28 38.23 8.18
C GLY A 246 -19.29 37.81 7.11
N SER A 247 -18.77 37.39 5.95
CA SER A 247 -19.56 36.66 4.96
C SER A 247 -19.92 35.25 5.48
N GLU A 248 -20.88 34.56 4.85
CA GLU A 248 -21.19 33.16 5.21
C GLU A 248 -19.95 32.26 5.07
N GLU A 249 -19.07 32.54 4.12
CA GLU A 249 -17.82 31.78 3.91
C GLU A 249 -16.84 31.98 5.08
N ASP A 250 -16.71 33.21 5.59
CA ASP A 250 -15.86 33.51 6.75
C ASP A 250 -16.37 32.78 8.01
N LEU A 251 -17.70 32.82 8.23
CA LEU A 251 -18.32 32.10 9.33
C LEU A 251 -18.04 30.60 9.25
N ILE A 252 -18.19 29.99 8.06
CA ILE A 252 -17.88 28.57 7.84
C ILE A 252 -16.40 28.28 8.16
N ALA A 253 -15.48 29.13 7.70
CA ALA A 253 -14.06 28.98 7.98
C ALA A 253 -13.75 29.07 9.48
N ASP A 254 -14.32 30.04 10.19
CA ASP A 254 -14.12 30.24 11.63
C ASP A 254 -14.71 29.09 12.47
N GLY A 255 -15.89 28.62 12.10
CA GLY A 255 -16.51 27.45 12.72
C GLY A 255 -15.67 26.20 12.50
N TYR A 256 -15.15 26.00 11.29
CA TYR A 256 -14.22 24.91 10.99
C TYR A 256 -12.93 25.02 11.82
N ARG A 257 -12.28 26.19 11.87
CA ARG A 257 -11.05 26.39 12.65
C ARG A 257 -11.26 26.05 14.11
N SER A 258 -12.37 26.50 14.69
CA SER A 258 -12.72 26.19 16.08
C SER A 258 -12.91 24.69 16.32
N GLN A 259 -13.48 23.96 15.35
CA GLN A 259 -13.57 22.50 15.42
C GLN A 259 -12.20 21.83 15.25
N MET A 260 -11.40 22.32 14.31
CA MET A 260 -10.07 21.81 13.99
C MET A 260 -9.10 21.97 15.17
N GLU A 261 -9.10 23.11 15.85
CA GLU A 261 -8.29 23.35 17.05
C GLU A 261 -8.56 22.30 18.13
N LEU A 262 -9.83 21.94 18.37
CA LEU A 262 -10.17 20.88 19.33
C LEU A 262 -9.66 19.49 18.88
N LEU A 263 -9.67 19.24 17.57
CA LEU A 263 -9.26 17.96 16.99
C LEU A 263 -7.75 17.86 16.75
N SER A 264 -7.01 18.97 16.77
CA SER A 264 -5.56 18.99 16.67
C SER A 264 -4.91 18.18 17.80
N VAL A 265 -5.38 18.36 19.03
CA VAL A 265 -4.87 17.69 20.25
C VAL A 265 -4.84 16.15 20.13
N PRO A 266 -5.95 15.44 19.82
CA PRO A 266 -5.88 13.99 19.63
C PRO A 266 -5.11 13.59 18.36
N CYS A 267 -5.08 14.42 17.31
CA CYS A 267 -4.28 14.13 16.12
C CYS A 267 -2.77 14.15 16.45
N GLU A 268 -2.32 15.17 17.18
CA GLU A 268 -0.97 15.29 17.71
C GLU A 268 -0.61 14.09 18.57
N ALA A 269 -1.48 13.68 19.49
CA ALA A 269 -1.22 12.51 20.35
C ALA A 269 -1.03 11.22 19.53
N VAL A 270 -1.83 11.02 18.48
CA VAL A 270 -1.71 9.86 17.58
C VAL A 270 -0.40 9.90 16.79
N ILE A 271 -0.02 11.08 16.27
CA ILE A 271 1.23 11.27 15.53
C ILE A 271 2.44 11.05 16.46
N GLN A 272 2.47 11.69 17.63
CA GLN A 272 3.55 11.56 18.60
C GLN A 272 3.75 10.12 19.06
N ARG A 273 2.66 9.37 19.23
CA ARG A 273 2.74 7.94 19.52
C ARG A 273 3.38 7.16 18.38
N ALA A 274 3.01 7.43 17.13
CA ALA A 274 3.60 6.75 15.97
C ALA A 274 5.11 7.07 15.83
N LEU A 275 5.49 8.33 16.08
CA LEU A 275 6.89 8.76 16.10
C LEU A 275 7.68 8.05 17.21
N THR A 276 7.13 7.98 18.42
CA THR A 276 7.75 7.31 19.58
C THR A 276 7.94 5.81 19.34
N GLU A 277 6.93 5.14 18.76
CA GLU A 277 6.99 3.71 18.43
C GLU A 277 7.81 3.44 17.14
N ARG A 278 8.26 4.48 16.43
CA ARG A 278 8.96 4.42 15.13
C ARG A 278 8.24 3.55 14.10
N VAL A 279 6.93 3.75 13.99
CA VAL A 279 6.05 3.05 13.05
C VAL A 279 5.45 3.98 12.00
N PRO A 280 5.11 3.49 10.81
CA PRO A 280 4.40 4.30 9.84
C PRO A 280 2.95 4.55 10.26
N LEU A 281 2.40 5.71 9.88
CA LEU A 281 1.03 6.13 10.15
C LEU A 281 0.46 6.86 8.93
N ILE A 282 -0.78 6.53 8.57
CA ILE A 282 -1.59 7.34 7.66
C ILE A 282 -2.73 7.95 8.46
N LEU A 283 -2.78 9.27 8.57
CA LEU A 283 -3.85 10.00 9.23
C LEU A 283 -4.65 10.80 8.19
N GLU A 284 -5.93 10.47 8.01
CA GLU A 284 -6.80 11.09 7.00
C GLU A 284 -7.95 11.87 7.63
N GLY A 285 -8.34 12.98 7.01
CA GLY A 285 -9.50 13.71 7.49
C GLY A 285 -9.63 15.15 7.05
N ILE A 286 -10.78 15.75 7.34
CA ILE A 286 -11.01 17.18 7.08
C ILE A 286 -10.28 18.09 8.06
N HIS A 287 -9.95 17.59 9.25
CA HIS A 287 -9.24 18.33 10.29
C HIS A 287 -7.71 18.32 10.11
N ILE A 288 -7.21 17.65 9.07
CA ILE A 288 -5.81 17.75 8.68
C ILE A 288 -5.60 19.11 8.04
N HIS A 289 -5.09 20.03 8.85
CA HIS A 289 -4.84 21.41 8.51
C HIS A 289 -3.33 21.70 8.58
N PRO A 290 -2.78 22.60 7.74
CA PRO A 290 -1.37 22.96 7.78
C PRO A 290 -0.82 23.25 9.18
N SER A 291 -1.58 23.93 10.03
CA SER A 291 -1.18 24.28 11.41
C SER A 291 -0.91 23.07 12.31
N LEU A 292 -1.37 21.88 11.95
CA LEU A 292 -1.02 20.65 12.67
C LEU A 292 0.50 20.39 12.59
N LEU A 293 1.14 20.79 11.48
CA LEU A 293 2.57 20.61 11.25
C LEU A 293 3.42 21.44 12.24
N ASP A 294 2.93 22.61 12.64
CA ASP A 294 3.62 23.50 13.58
C ASP A 294 3.80 22.87 14.98
N HIS A 295 2.93 21.91 15.31
CA HIS A 295 2.88 21.24 16.62
C HIS A 295 3.52 19.86 16.61
N ILE A 296 3.94 19.37 15.42
CA ILE A 296 4.66 18.11 15.31
C ILE A 296 6.15 18.41 15.50
N ASP A 297 6.71 17.81 16.55
CA ASP A 297 8.15 17.87 16.77
C ASP A 297 8.90 17.22 15.59
N SER A 298 9.37 18.08 14.70
CA SER A 298 10.06 17.72 13.46
C SER A 298 11.58 17.60 13.68
N SER A 299 12.06 17.75 14.92
CA SER A 299 13.48 17.57 15.24
C SER A 299 13.94 16.10 15.18
N GLY A 300 12.99 15.17 15.07
CA GLY A 300 13.25 13.75 14.86
C GLY A 300 13.50 13.37 13.40
N ASP A 301 14.09 12.19 13.21
CA ASP A 301 14.43 11.57 11.93
C ASP A 301 13.19 11.02 11.17
N ALA A 302 12.03 11.65 11.28
CA ALA A 302 10.79 11.17 10.65
C ALA A 302 10.56 11.79 9.27
N VAL A 303 9.80 11.11 8.41
CA VAL A 303 9.34 11.64 7.13
C VAL A 303 7.86 12.00 7.27
N ILE A 304 7.55 13.29 7.29
CA ILE A 304 6.16 13.78 7.41
C ILE A 304 5.73 14.33 6.05
N VAL A 305 4.65 13.78 5.50
CA VAL A 305 4.16 14.11 4.16
C VAL A 305 2.71 14.59 4.25
N PRO A 306 2.47 15.92 4.21
CA PRO A 306 1.12 16.45 4.10
C PRO A 306 0.65 16.51 2.65
N VAL A 307 -0.59 16.08 2.39
CA VAL A 307 -1.25 16.21 1.07
C VAL A 307 -2.69 16.66 1.23
N MET A 308 -3.17 17.50 0.31
CA MET A 308 -4.55 17.97 0.27
C MET A 308 -5.30 17.35 -0.92
N LEU A 309 -6.29 16.49 -0.67
CA LEU A 309 -7.11 15.89 -1.72
C LEU A 309 -8.36 16.71 -2.02
N ALA A 310 -8.63 16.95 -3.29
CA ALA A 310 -9.83 17.68 -3.72
C ALA A 310 -10.43 17.17 -5.03
N ILE A 311 -11.72 17.44 -5.22
CA ILE A 311 -12.39 17.31 -6.52
C ILE A 311 -12.67 18.72 -7.02
N LEU A 312 -11.95 19.12 -8.06
CA LEU A 312 -11.97 20.50 -8.57
C LEU A 312 -13.23 20.81 -9.39
N LYS A 313 -14.00 19.79 -9.78
CA LYS A 313 -15.25 19.93 -10.55
C LYS A 313 -16.48 19.82 -9.65
N ARG A 314 -17.27 20.90 -9.55
CA ARG A 314 -18.50 20.97 -8.72
C ARG A 314 -19.46 19.81 -8.98
N ASP A 315 -19.76 19.53 -10.24
CA ASP A 315 -20.73 18.48 -10.60
C ASP A 315 -20.28 17.08 -10.18
N ARG A 316 -18.99 16.79 -10.29
CA ARG A 316 -18.42 15.50 -9.85
C ARG A 316 -18.49 15.33 -8.34
N LEU A 317 -18.13 16.36 -7.58
CA LEU A 317 -18.23 16.31 -6.11
C LEU A 317 -19.69 16.13 -5.68
N LYS A 318 -20.61 16.86 -6.32
CA LYS A 318 -22.06 16.72 -6.10
C LYS A 318 -22.55 15.31 -6.39
N GLN A 319 -22.09 14.68 -7.46
CA GLN A 319 -22.42 13.29 -7.79
C GLN A 319 -21.88 12.32 -6.71
N ARG A 320 -20.62 12.45 -6.28
CA ARG A 320 -20.06 11.59 -5.22
C ARG A 320 -20.80 11.72 -3.89
N LEU A 321 -21.18 12.94 -3.50
CA LEU A 321 -21.96 13.18 -2.28
C LEU A 321 -23.36 12.56 -2.36
N ARG A 322 -24.01 12.59 -3.53
CA ARG A 322 -25.28 11.91 -3.77
C ARG A 322 -25.14 10.38 -3.66
N SER A 323 -24.12 9.80 -4.27
CA SER A 323 -23.86 8.35 -4.19
C SER A 323 -23.58 7.89 -2.76
N ARG A 324 -22.83 8.67 -1.97
CA ARG A 324 -22.64 8.42 -0.53
C ARG A 324 -23.94 8.55 0.27
N GLY A 325 -24.79 9.53 -0.06
CA GLY A 325 -26.08 9.75 0.59
C GLY A 325 -27.12 8.64 0.32
N GLN A 326 -26.97 7.86 -0.75
CA GLN A 326 -27.82 6.69 -1.02
C GLN A 326 -27.45 5.46 -0.15
N ILE A 327 -26.21 5.39 0.36
CA ILE A 327 -25.73 4.29 1.21
C ILE A 327 -26.10 4.51 2.69
N ALA A 328 -26.48 5.74 3.09
CA ALA A 328 -26.98 6.07 4.42
C ALA A 328 -28.42 6.65 4.36
N PRO A 329 -29.48 5.85 4.59
CA PRO A 329 -30.85 6.29 4.39
C PRO A 329 -31.31 7.16 5.56
N LYS A 330 -31.23 8.49 5.40
CA LYS A 330 -32.11 9.52 6.00
C LYS A 330 -31.49 10.90 5.76
N ARG A 331 -31.96 11.66 4.74
CA ARG A 331 -32.07 13.15 4.75
C ARG A 331 -32.64 13.66 3.42
N SER A 332 -33.73 14.41 3.52
CA SER A 332 -34.51 15.04 2.43
C SER A 332 -33.69 15.85 1.41
N SER A 333 -34.11 15.81 0.15
CA SER A 333 -33.43 16.35 -1.05
C SER A 333 -33.21 17.87 -1.07
N ARG A 334 -34.02 18.67 -0.36
CA ARG A 334 -33.88 20.15 -0.32
C ARG A 334 -32.71 20.62 0.55
N LYS A 335 -32.42 19.94 1.67
CA LYS A 335 -31.26 20.24 2.53
C LYS A 335 -29.92 19.87 1.89
N HIS A 336 -29.94 19.03 0.86
CA HIS A 336 -28.71 18.54 0.22
C HIS A 336 -28.04 19.59 -0.67
N LEU A 337 -28.80 20.52 -1.27
CA LEU A 337 -28.23 21.58 -2.12
C LEU A 337 -27.56 22.67 -1.27
N SER A 338 -28.21 23.16 -0.21
CA SER A 338 -27.64 24.16 0.70
C SER A 338 -26.37 23.65 1.38
N ASN A 339 -26.32 22.36 1.72
CA ASN A 339 -25.13 21.75 2.31
C ASN A 339 -23.98 21.65 1.30
N PHE A 340 -24.28 21.46 0.02
CA PHE A 340 -23.24 21.39 -1.00
C PHE A 340 -22.47 22.72 -1.13
N ASP A 341 -23.18 23.85 -1.15
CA ASP A 341 -22.52 25.15 -1.27
C ASP A 341 -21.62 25.45 -0.05
N ARG A 342 -22.04 25.04 1.15
CA ARG A 342 -21.20 25.11 2.37
C ARG A 342 -19.98 24.19 2.32
N ILE A 343 -20.16 22.96 1.84
CA ILE A 343 -19.05 22.01 1.63
C ILE A 343 -18.08 22.57 0.60
N TRP A 344 -18.58 23.21 -0.45
CA TRP A 344 -17.77 23.83 -1.49
C TRP A 344 -17.01 25.05 -0.96
N ALA A 345 -17.66 25.94 -0.21
CA ALA A 345 -17.01 27.07 0.46
C ALA A 345 -15.88 26.59 1.40
N LEU A 346 -16.14 25.58 2.22
CA LEU A 346 -15.12 24.98 3.07
C LEU A 346 -13.99 24.35 2.25
N GLN A 347 -14.28 23.70 1.11
CA GLN A 347 -13.23 23.20 0.21
C GLN A 347 -12.35 24.33 -0.30
N SER A 348 -12.96 25.43 -0.78
CA SER A 348 -12.22 26.60 -1.25
C SER A 348 -11.29 27.16 -0.17
N PHE A 349 -11.80 27.24 1.07
CA PHE A 349 -10.99 27.64 2.23
C PHE A 349 -9.79 26.70 2.44
N LEU A 350 -10.02 25.38 2.52
CA LEU A 350 -8.93 24.40 2.74
C LEU A 350 -7.90 24.39 1.61
N LEU A 351 -8.33 24.57 0.36
CA LEU A 351 -7.43 24.66 -0.78
C LEU A 351 -6.57 25.93 -0.73
N SER A 352 -7.16 27.06 -0.34
CA SER A 352 -6.44 28.32 -0.14
C SER A 352 -5.40 28.20 0.98
N GLU A 353 -5.74 27.56 2.10
CA GLU A 353 -4.80 27.32 3.19
C GLU A 353 -3.68 26.35 2.78
N ALA A 354 -3.99 25.29 2.02
CA ALA A 354 -2.99 24.37 1.50
C ALA A 354 -1.99 25.08 0.58
N ASP A 355 -2.49 25.89 -0.37
CA ASP A 355 -1.66 26.67 -1.30
C ASP A 355 -0.76 27.67 -0.55
N ARG A 356 -1.32 28.40 0.42
CA ARG A 356 -0.57 29.36 1.25
C ARG A 356 0.61 28.72 1.99
N HIS A 357 0.46 27.47 2.45
CA HIS A 357 1.49 26.74 3.19
C HIS A 357 2.33 25.81 2.31
N GLY A 358 2.17 25.86 0.98
CA GLY A 358 2.92 25.00 0.05
C GLY A 358 2.60 23.52 0.15
N ILE A 359 1.44 23.14 0.69
CA ILE A 359 0.99 21.74 0.76
C ILE A 359 0.50 21.30 -0.63
N PRO A 360 1.01 20.20 -1.20
CA PRO A 360 0.57 19.70 -2.49
C PRO A 360 -0.94 19.42 -2.56
N ILE A 361 -1.60 20.01 -3.55
CA ILE A 361 -3.02 19.79 -3.83
C ILE A 361 -3.16 18.74 -4.93
N ILE A 362 -3.78 17.61 -4.60
CA ILE A 362 -3.93 16.44 -5.47
C ILE A 362 -5.40 16.34 -5.91
N ALA A 363 -5.62 16.51 -7.22
CA ALA A 363 -6.95 16.38 -7.82
C ALA A 363 -7.35 14.91 -7.94
N ASN A 364 -8.41 14.50 -7.23
CA ASN A 364 -8.92 13.13 -7.24
C ASN A 364 -10.04 12.92 -8.28
N ASP A 365 -9.73 13.20 -9.54
CA ASP A 365 -10.60 12.93 -10.68
C ASP A 365 -10.54 11.48 -11.15
N ASP A 366 -9.42 10.82 -10.88
CA ASP A 366 -9.07 9.44 -11.20
C ASP A 366 -8.28 8.87 -10.02
N MET A 367 -8.72 7.73 -9.49
CA MET A 367 -8.17 7.17 -8.27
C MET A 367 -6.72 6.69 -8.45
N GLU A 368 -6.41 6.02 -9.56
CA GLU A 368 -5.07 5.49 -9.82
C GLU A 368 -4.06 6.63 -9.99
N LYS A 369 -4.46 7.69 -10.68
CA LYS A 369 -3.63 8.89 -10.81
C LYS A 369 -3.44 9.60 -9.49
N ALA A 370 -4.51 9.76 -8.70
CA ALA A 370 -4.42 10.40 -7.39
C ALA A 370 -3.48 9.64 -6.45
N THR A 371 -3.62 8.30 -6.37
CA THR A 371 -2.70 7.43 -5.62
C THR A 371 -1.27 7.60 -6.10
N SER A 372 -1.04 7.55 -7.42
CA SER A 372 0.31 7.70 -7.99
C SER A 372 0.94 9.06 -7.66
N MET A 373 0.15 10.15 -7.66
CA MET A 373 0.63 11.48 -7.27
C MET A 373 0.93 11.58 -5.77
N VAL A 374 0.16 10.92 -4.91
CA VAL A 374 0.47 10.84 -3.47
C VAL A 374 1.79 10.10 -3.25
N MET A 375 1.98 8.95 -3.92
CA MET A 375 3.24 8.19 -3.87
C MET A 375 4.42 9.01 -4.38
N ALA A 376 4.26 9.75 -5.48
CA ALA A 376 5.29 10.66 -5.97
C ALA A 376 5.63 11.74 -4.93
N THR A 377 4.63 12.34 -4.30
CA THR A 377 4.83 13.37 -3.26
C THR A 377 5.62 12.83 -2.05
N ILE A 378 5.35 11.58 -1.66
CA ILE A 378 6.11 10.90 -0.60
C ILE A 378 7.58 10.80 -0.99
N VAL A 379 7.87 10.31 -2.20
CA VAL A 379 9.24 10.16 -2.69
C VAL A 379 9.94 11.51 -2.85
N ASP A 380 9.25 12.53 -3.37
CA ASP A 380 9.81 13.88 -3.53
C ASP A 380 10.16 14.50 -2.17
N THR A 381 9.35 14.24 -1.15
CA THR A 381 9.63 14.68 0.24
C THR A 381 10.89 13.99 0.77
N MET A 382 11.04 12.69 0.53
CA MET A 382 12.24 11.93 0.91
C MET A 382 13.48 12.41 0.13
N GLU A 383 13.32 12.72 -1.16
CA GLU A 383 14.41 13.14 -2.04
C GLU A 383 15.03 14.47 -1.59
N SER A 384 14.22 15.39 -1.06
CA SER A 384 14.70 16.67 -0.54
C SER A 384 15.73 16.54 0.60
N GLN A 385 15.80 15.36 1.23
CA GLN A 385 16.70 15.03 2.34
C GLN A 385 17.74 13.96 1.96
N PHE A 386 17.86 13.64 0.66
CA PHE A 386 18.65 12.53 0.17
C PHE A 386 19.88 12.99 -0.65
N ASP A 387 21.08 12.69 -0.13
CA ASP A 387 22.36 12.99 -0.79
C ASP A 387 23.19 11.74 -1.14
N ALA A 388 22.68 10.53 -0.86
CA ALA A 388 23.47 9.31 -1.02
C ALA A 388 23.65 8.88 -2.48
N THR A 389 24.81 8.30 -2.77
CA THR A 389 25.16 7.72 -4.07
C THR A 389 24.67 6.28 -4.17
N PRO A 390 24.52 5.71 -5.39
CA PRO A 390 24.15 4.31 -5.55
C PRO A 390 25.11 3.34 -4.82
N ARG A 391 26.38 3.71 -4.63
CA ARG A 391 27.36 2.90 -3.90
C ARG A 391 27.12 2.89 -2.39
N GLU A 392 26.59 3.98 -1.84
CA GLU A 392 26.26 4.10 -0.42
C GLU A 392 24.96 3.36 -0.11
N VAL A 393 23.95 3.46 -0.97
CA VAL A 393 22.65 2.80 -0.77
C VAL A 393 22.72 1.28 -0.94
N PHE A 394 23.41 0.80 -1.99
CA PHE A 394 23.46 -0.63 -2.32
C PHE A 394 24.76 -1.32 -1.88
N GLY A 395 25.72 -0.59 -1.30
CA GLY A 395 27.01 -1.12 -0.86
C GLY A 395 27.98 -1.46 -1.99
N ARG A 396 29.21 -1.84 -1.63
CA ARG A 396 30.15 -2.52 -2.55
C ARG A 396 29.87 -4.01 -2.53
N ASP A 397 29.80 -4.61 -3.71
CA ASP A 397 29.62 -6.05 -3.92
C ASP A 397 30.93 -6.80 -3.55
N ASP A 398 31.36 -6.73 -2.29
CA ASP A 398 32.68 -7.21 -1.84
C ASP A 398 32.73 -8.74 -1.65
N ARG A 399 31.59 -9.45 -1.70
CA ARG A 399 31.56 -10.92 -1.62
C ARG A 399 32.03 -11.61 -2.91
N VAL A 400 31.91 -10.96 -4.06
CA VAL A 400 32.42 -11.52 -5.34
C VAL A 400 33.96 -11.52 -5.36
N ARG A 401 34.62 -10.59 -4.65
CA ARG A 401 36.08 -10.62 -4.51
C ARG A 401 36.58 -11.70 -3.55
N GLN A 402 35.84 -12.02 -2.49
CA GLN A 402 36.26 -13.07 -1.56
C GLN A 402 36.12 -14.48 -2.16
N GLN A 403 35.08 -14.76 -2.95
CA GLN A 403 34.95 -16.03 -3.66
C GLN A 403 35.95 -16.17 -4.83
N ALA A 404 36.26 -15.07 -5.52
CA ALA A 404 37.31 -15.07 -6.55
C ALA A 404 38.73 -15.19 -5.95
N ALA A 405 38.97 -14.63 -4.75
CA ALA A 405 40.26 -14.72 -4.06
C ALA A 405 40.48 -16.07 -3.36
N SER A 406 39.42 -16.78 -2.95
CA SER A 406 39.52 -18.14 -2.41
C SER A 406 39.71 -19.21 -3.50
N ALA A 407 39.35 -18.90 -4.76
CA ALA A 407 39.56 -19.78 -5.92
C ALA A 407 40.93 -19.58 -6.62
N GLN A 408 41.76 -18.66 -6.12
CA GLN A 408 43.08 -18.31 -6.69
C GLN A 408 44.24 -18.43 -5.69
N LYS A 409 44.09 -19.21 -4.61
CA LYS A 409 45.26 -19.68 -3.87
C LYS A 409 45.62 -21.10 -4.35
N PRO A 410 46.89 -21.31 -4.75
CA PRO A 410 47.35 -22.55 -5.39
C PRO A 410 47.30 -23.76 -4.46
#